data_AF-A0A6G3PRF9-F1
#
_entry.id   AF-A0A6G3PRF9-F1
#
_cell.length_a   1.000
_cell.length_b   1.000
_cell.length_c   1.000
_cell.angle_alpha   90.00
_cell.angle_beta   90.00
_cell.angle_gamma   90.00
#
_symmetry.space_group_name_H-M   'P 1'
#
loop_
_entity.id
_entity.type
_entity.pdbx_description
1 polymer ?
#
loop_
_entity_poly.entity_id
_entity_poly.type
_entity_poly.pdbx_seq_one_letter_code
_entity_poly.pdbx_strand_id
1 'polypeptide(L)'
;MTRPTAPPPTEPASCPQPYDYRRRELVEPDWRRLPGWHDVTAAQWHDVQWQRAHCVKNARQLRAVVGDGLDDKFYDDLTEDQEHMATMAMLITPQMLNTIAPETPADSDGYHDAFYADPVRRYMVPVRSDRDLRWPSHPLSSRDSLHEAEMWVVEGLTRRYPTKVLAELVATCPQYCGHCTRMDLVGGSTPSVDKQRLTLRPADRQEAILDHLRRTPGVRDVVVSGGDVANVPWPRLESFLLRLLEIDSVRDIRLASKALVGLPQHWLQPQVVSGLENVAGVAARRGVHLAVHTHANHVQSVTPLVAEGARALLDAGVRDVRNQGVLMRGVNDSTAALLDLCFALQDEAGILPYYFYMCDMVPGAEHWRTSLAEAQDLQHAIMGYLPGYATPRIVCDVPYVGKRWVHQAVEYDRERGISYWTKNYRTAIELDDPDALTRRYPFHDPLSTLPESGWRWWERQVAAREGQACA
;
A
#
# COMPACT_ATOMS: atom_id res chain seq x y z
N MET A 1 -54.52 26.31 -45.89
CA MET A 1 -53.45 25.28 -45.99
C MET A 1 -52.66 25.31 -44.69
N THR A 2 -53.07 24.50 -43.72
CA THR A 2 -52.38 24.29 -42.44
C THR A 2 -51.24 23.31 -42.68
N ARG A 3 -49.99 23.75 -42.41
CA ARG A 3 -48.82 22.85 -42.45
C ARG A 3 -48.96 21.80 -41.35
N PRO A 4 -48.73 20.51 -41.63
CA PRO A 4 -48.65 19.50 -40.59
C PRO A 4 -47.44 19.81 -39.69
N THR A 5 -47.67 19.91 -38.39
CA THR A 5 -46.62 19.96 -37.37
C THR A 5 -45.90 18.62 -37.34
N ALA A 6 -44.58 18.63 -37.54
CA ALA A 6 -43.75 17.45 -37.37
C ALA A 6 -43.84 16.94 -35.91
N PRO A 7 -43.83 15.61 -35.69
CA PRO A 7 -43.78 15.07 -34.34
C PRO A 7 -42.50 15.54 -33.63
N PRO A 8 -42.54 15.74 -32.30
CA PRO A 8 -41.35 16.11 -31.54
C PRO A 8 -40.27 15.05 -31.75
N PRO A 9 -38.98 15.46 -31.84
CA PRO A 9 -37.89 14.50 -31.89
C PRO A 9 -37.96 13.62 -30.64
N THR A 10 -38.05 12.32 -30.83
CA THR A 10 -37.82 11.34 -29.77
C THR A 10 -36.44 11.59 -29.18
N GLU A 11 -36.37 11.96 -27.90
CA GLU A 11 -35.09 12.06 -27.20
C GLU A 11 -34.35 10.74 -27.36
N PRO A 12 -33.09 10.74 -27.86
CA PRO A 12 -32.31 9.53 -27.92
C PRO A 12 -32.17 9.01 -26.48
N ALA A 13 -32.50 7.74 -26.26
CA ALA A 13 -32.28 7.09 -24.98
C ALA A 13 -30.84 7.37 -24.54
N SER A 14 -30.67 8.10 -23.43
CA SER A 14 -29.35 8.55 -22.98
C SER A 14 -28.50 7.32 -22.69
N CYS A 15 -27.40 7.14 -23.41
CA CYS A 15 -26.40 6.13 -23.04
C CYS A 15 -25.80 6.57 -21.70
N PRO A 16 -25.95 5.80 -20.61
CA PRO A 16 -25.43 6.21 -19.30
C PRO A 16 -23.90 6.29 -19.33
N GLN A 17 -23.35 7.26 -18.61
CA GLN A 17 -21.89 7.34 -18.41
C GLN A 17 -21.41 6.08 -17.65
N PRO A 18 -20.23 5.51 -17.98
CA PRO A 18 -19.70 4.34 -17.27
C PRO A 18 -19.46 4.58 -15.77
N TYR A 19 -19.19 5.82 -15.38
CA TYR A 19 -19.09 6.26 -13.99
C TYR A 19 -19.84 7.57 -13.79
N ASP A 20 -20.62 7.65 -12.72
CA ASP A 20 -21.38 8.84 -12.30
C ASP A 20 -20.77 9.38 -11.00
N TYR A 21 -20.08 10.52 -11.09
CA TYR A 21 -19.48 11.14 -9.91
C TYR A 21 -20.58 11.60 -8.96
N ARG A 22 -20.46 11.16 -7.70
CA ARG A 22 -21.27 11.69 -6.61
C ARG A 22 -20.34 12.07 -5.48
N ARG A 23 -20.34 13.35 -5.13
CA ARG A 23 -19.69 13.81 -3.92
C ARG A 23 -20.27 13.07 -2.72
N ARG A 24 -19.41 12.39 -1.96
CA ARG A 24 -19.78 11.71 -0.71
C ARG A 24 -18.96 12.34 0.39
N GLU A 25 -19.63 12.90 1.38
CA GLU A 25 -18.95 13.38 2.59
C GLU A 25 -18.33 12.19 3.33
N LEU A 26 -17.17 12.41 3.93
CA LEU A 26 -16.53 11.38 4.74
C LEU A 26 -17.34 11.19 6.02
N VAL A 27 -17.53 9.93 6.41
CA VAL A 27 -18.22 9.55 7.64
C VAL A 27 -17.26 8.75 8.50
N GLU A 28 -17.15 9.11 9.78
CA GLU A 28 -16.45 8.26 10.74
C GLU A 28 -17.43 7.17 11.18
N PRO A 29 -17.14 5.88 10.94
CA PRO A 29 -18.02 4.82 11.40
C PRO A 29 -18.14 4.87 12.92
N ASP A 30 -19.33 4.63 13.46
CA ASP A 30 -19.51 4.59 14.91
C ASP A 30 -18.82 3.36 15.50
N TRP A 31 -17.69 3.55 16.17
CA TRP A 31 -16.93 2.46 16.79
C TRP A 31 -17.69 1.75 17.90
N ARG A 32 -18.73 2.38 18.47
CA ARG A 32 -19.55 1.78 19.52
C ARG A 32 -20.48 0.69 19.00
N ARG A 33 -20.63 0.56 17.67
CA ARG A 33 -21.30 -0.57 17.02
C ARG A 33 -20.60 -1.91 17.25
N LEU A 34 -19.32 -1.87 17.65
CA LEU A 34 -18.52 -3.03 17.99
C LEU A 34 -18.65 -3.28 19.50
N PRO A 35 -19.19 -4.43 19.95
CA PRO A 35 -19.48 -4.72 21.35
C PRO A 35 -18.31 -4.45 22.31
N GLY A 36 -17.08 -4.83 21.92
CA GLY A 36 -15.90 -4.62 22.77
C GLY A 36 -15.48 -3.15 22.91
N TRP A 37 -16.05 -2.24 22.12
CA TRP A 37 -15.78 -0.80 22.16
C TRP A 37 -17.02 0.05 22.41
N HIS A 38 -18.15 -0.54 22.81
CA HIS A 38 -19.40 0.16 23.10
C HIS A 38 -19.21 1.35 24.06
N ASP A 39 -18.42 1.16 25.12
CA ASP A 39 -18.19 2.18 26.16
C ASP A 39 -16.98 3.09 25.88
N VAL A 40 -16.34 2.97 24.72
CA VAL A 40 -15.18 3.79 24.36
C VAL A 40 -15.63 5.23 24.09
N THR A 41 -15.08 6.14 24.89
CA THR A 41 -15.34 7.58 24.78
C THR A 41 -14.66 8.16 23.55
N ALA A 42 -15.15 9.31 23.06
CA ALA A 42 -14.48 10.03 21.98
C ALA A 42 -13.04 10.42 22.36
N ALA A 43 -12.79 10.81 23.62
CA ALA A 43 -11.45 11.13 24.10
C ALA A 43 -10.49 9.94 24.00
N GLN A 44 -10.93 8.73 24.35
CA GLN A 44 -10.14 7.51 24.16
C GLN A 44 -9.94 7.19 22.68
N TRP A 45 -10.97 7.34 21.85
CA TRP A 45 -10.85 7.10 20.41
C TRP A 45 -9.80 8.00 19.74
N HIS A 46 -9.73 9.26 20.17
CA HIS A 46 -8.76 10.25 19.67
C HIS A 46 -7.38 10.14 20.32
N ASP A 47 -7.21 9.30 21.35
CA ASP A 47 -5.90 9.04 21.97
C ASP A 47 -5.13 7.97 21.19
N VAL A 48 -4.00 8.38 20.62
CA VAL A 48 -3.07 7.48 19.91
C VAL A 48 -2.54 6.34 20.80
N GLN A 49 -2.39 6.55 22.11
CA GLN A 49 -1.90 5.51 23.02
C GLN A 49 -2.97 4.47 23.27
N TRP A 50 -4.24 4.91 23.42
CA TRP A 50 -5.38 4.01 23.48
C TRP A 50 -5.47 3.16 22.21
N GLN A 51 -5.38 3.78 21.03
CA GLN A 51 -5.39 3.07 19.73
C GLN A 51 -4.31 2.00 19.66
N ARG A 52 -3.07 2.32 20.06
CA ARG A 52 -1.94 1.37 20.07
C ARG A 52 -2.11 0.23 21.08
N ALA A 53 -2.65 0.54 22.26
CA ALA A 53 -2.87 -0.45 23.31
C ALA A 53 -3.98 -1.45 22.95
N HIS A 54 -4.95 -1.04 22.13
CA HIS A 54 -6.12 -1.84 21.76
C HIS A 54 -6.05 -2.41 20.34
N CYS A 55 -4.86 -2.45 19.71
CA CYS A 55 -4.69 -3.18 18.47
C CYS A 55 -5.03 -4.67 18.65
N VAL A 56 -5.80 -5.22 17.70
CA VAL A 56 -6.16 -6.63 17.64
C VAL A 56 -5.04 -7.41 16.93
N LYS A 57 -4.60 -8.51 17.55
CA LYS A 57 -3.41 -9.29 17.14
C LYS A 57 -3.68 -10.77 16.88
N ASN A 58 -4.88 -11.25 17.18
CA ASN A 58 -5.26 -12.66 17.04
C ASN A 58 -6.79 -12.82 17.07
N ALA A 59 -7.26 -14.01 16.68
CA ALA A 59 -8.67 -14.40 16.65
C ALA A 59 -9.40 -14.13 17.98
N ARG A 60 -8.79 -14.45 19.13
CA ARG A 60 -9.39 -14.21 20.46
C ARG A 60 -9.67 -12.72 20.70
N GLN A 61 -8.70 -11.86 20.36
CA GLN A 61 -8.87 -10.42 20.50
C GLN A 61 -9.89 -9.86 19.51
N LEU A 62 -9.96 -10.40 18.28
CA LEU A 62 -10.99 -10.02 17.33
C LEU A 62 -12.38 -10.36 17.86
N ARG A 63 -12.56 -11.59 18.38
CA ARG A 63 -13.80 -12.04 19.02
C ARG A 63 -14.21 -11.16 20.19
N ALA A 64 -13.26 -10.73 21.01
CA ALA A 64 -13.54 -9.80 22.11
C ALA A 64 -14.06 -8.43 21.64
N VAL A 65 -13.71 -8.00 20.42
CA VAL A 65 -14.17 -6.72 19.85
C VAL A 65 -15.52 -6.86 19.16
N VAL A 66 -15.68 -7.88 18.31
CA VAL A 66 -16.89 -8.05 17.48
C VAL A 66 -18.01 -8.81 18.18
N GLY A 67 -17.75 -9.40 19.34
CA GLY A 67 -18.74 -10.23 20.07
C GLY A 67 -19.12 -11.46 19.27
N ASP A 68 -20.43 -11.73 19.19
CA ASP A 68 -21.01 -12.88 18.50
C ASP A 68 -21.24 -12.64 16.99
N GLY A 69 -20.80 -11.49 16.45
CA GLY A 69 -21.05 -11.13 15.05
C GLY A 69 -20.37 -11.99 13.99
N LEU A 70 -19.39 -12.82 14.38
CA LEU A 70 -18.71 -13.74 13.46
C LEU A 70 -18.85 -15.18 13.96
N ASP A 71 -19.28 -16.06 13.06
CA ASP A 71 -19.35 -17.50 13.30
C ASP A 71 -17.97 -18.13 13.56
N ASP A 72 -17.96 -19.27 14.27
CA ASP A 72 -16.73 -20.04 14.57
C ASP A 72 -15.95 -20.43 13.30
N LYS A 73 -16.65 -20.70 12.19
CA LYS A 73 -16.03 -20.99 10.89
C LYS A 73 -15.08 -19.89 10.41
N PHE A 74 -15.41 -18.62 10.67
CA PHE A 74 -14.54 -17.51 10.32
C PHE A 74 -13.22 -17.57 11.09
N TYR A 75 -13.30 -17.88 12.39
CA TYR A 75 -12.12 -17.93 13.25
C TYR A 75 -11.25 -19.15 12.96
N ASP A 76 -11.85 -20.28 12.60
CA ASP A 76 -11.13 -21.46 12.13
C ASP A 76 -10.37 -21.13 10.84
N ASP A 77 -11.03 -20.49 9.88
CA ASP A 77 -10.46 -20.07 8.58
C ASP A 77 -9.34 -19.01 8.73
N LEU A 78 -9.49 -18.08 9.67
CA LEU A 78 -8.44 -17.13 10.06
C LEU A 78 -7.24 -17.83 10.70
N THR A 79 -7.48 -18.78 11.58
CA THR A 79 -6.42 -19.51 12.29
C THR A 79 -5.64 -20.39 11.31
N GLU A 80 -6.34 -21.07 10.39
CA GLU A 80 -5.72 -21.88 9.34
C GLU A 80 -4.80 -21.02 8.44
N ASP A 81 -5.22 -19.80 8.09
CA ASP A 81 -4.36 -18.87 7.35
C ASP A 81 -3.12 -18.50 8.15
N GLN A 82 -3.29 -18.15 9.43
CA GLN A 82 -2.18 -17.72 10.29
C GLN A 82 -1.13 -18.81 10.52
N GLU A 83 -1.56 -20.07 10.62
CA GLU A 83 -0.68 -21.21 10.86
C GLU A 83 0.08 -21.65 9.60
N HIS A 84 -0.55 -21.54 8.42
CA HIS A 84 -0.03 -22.20 7.22
C HIS A 84 0.35 -21.25 6.08
N MET A 85 -0.23 -20.05 6.01
CA MET A 85 -0.17 -19.21 4.81
C MET A 85 0.33 -17.79 5.08
N ALA A 86 0.02 -17.21 6.24
CA ALA A 86 0.25 -15.81 6.54
C ALA A 86 1.74 -15.48 6.68
N THR A 87 2.23 -14.59 5.83
CA THR A 87 3.61 -14.06 5.87
C THR A 87 3.76 -12.83 6.79
N MET A 88 2.63 -12.29 7.24
CA MET A 88 2.55 -11.15 8.15
C MET A 88 1.76 -11.54 9.38
N ALA A 89 2.27 -11.17 10.56
CA ALA A 89 1.49 -11.29 11.79
C ALA A 89 0.26 -10.37 11.71
N MET A 90 -0.85 -10.79 12.34
CA MET A 90 -2.02 -9.93 12.48
C MET A 90 -1.73 -8.79 13.46
N LEU A 91 -1.94 -7.56 13.01
CA LEU A 91 -1.93 -6.36 13.84
C LEU A 91 -2.82 -5.32 13.16
N ILE A 92 -4.00 -5.09 13.71
CA ILE A 92 -4.96 -4.11 13.19
C ILE A 92 -5.28 -3.10 14.29
N THR A 93 -5.16 -1.81 13.98
CA THR A 93 -5.53 -0.73 14.90
C THR A 93 -7.05 -0.64 15.03
N PRO A 94 -7.57 -0.08 16.15
CA PRO A 94 -8.99 0.17 16.26
C PRO A 94 -9.55 1.01 15.11
N GLN A 95 -8.83 2.06 14.69
CA GLN A 95 -9.18 2.87 13.53
C GLN A 95 -9.46 2.02 12.28
N MET A 96 -8.55 1.11 11.90
CA MET A 96 -8.75 0.31 10.70
C MET A 96 -9.85 -0.72 10.86
N LEU A 97 -9.93 -1.41 12.01
CA LEU A 97 -10.97 -2.43 12.23
C LEU A 97 -12.37 -1.79 12.18
N ASN A 98 -12.51 -0.55 12.65
CA ASN A 98 -13.77 0.18 12.58
C ASN A 98 -14.23 0.52 11.15
N THR A 99 -13.33 0.51 10.17
CA THR A 99 -13.67 0.73 8.75
C THR A 99 -14.16 -0.52 8.03
N ILE A 100 -14.13 -1.69 8.67
CA ILE A 100 -14.62 -2.95 8.12
C ILE A 100 -16.11 -3.11 8.43
N ALA A 101 -16.93 -3.38 7.40
CA ALA A 101 -18.39 -3.46 7.50
C ALA A 101 -18.99 -2.25 8.26
N PRO A 102 -18.67 -1.00 7.87
CA PRO A 102 -18.95 0.17 8.69
C PRO A 102 -20.44 0.49 8.82
N GLU A 103 -21.27 0.00 7.90
CA GLU A 103 -22.72 0.23 7.86
C GLU A 103 -23.53 -0.88 8.57
N THR A 104 -22.86 -1.91 9.08
CA THR A 104 -23.50 -3.09 9.67
C THR A 104 -23.11 -3.22 11.14
N PRO A 105 -24.07 -3.06 12.09
CA PRO A 105 -23.83 -3.34 13.51
C PRO A 105 -23.39 -4.79 13.74
N ALA A 106 -22.46 -5.02 14.67
CA ALA A 106 -21.89 -6.35 14.85
C ALA A 106 -22.83 -7.37 15.49
N ASP A 107 -23.92 -6.91 16.10
CA ASP A 107 -24.98 -7.73 16.69
C ASP A 107 -26.11 -8.06 15.70
N SER A 108 -25.99 -7.65 14.43
CA SER A 108 -26.99 -7.90 13.40
C SER A 108 -26.71 -9.20 12.62
N ASP A 109 -27.78 -9.89 12.18
CA ASP A 109 -27.71 -11.16 11.43
C ASP A 109 -26.86 -11.08 10.14
N GLY A 110 -26.69 -9.88 9.56
CA GLY A 110 -25.92 -9.66 8.33
C GLY A 110 -24.44 -9.34 8.54
N TYR A 111 -23.97 -9.21 9.79
CA TYR A 111 -22.61 -8.75 10.05
C TYR A 111 -21.53 -9.71 9.56
N HIS A 112 -21.73 -11.02 9.72
CA HIS A 112 -20.79 -12.04 9.25
C HIS A 112 -20.50 -11.87 7.76
N ASP A 113 -21.55 -11.85 6.93
CA ASP A 113 -21.45 -11.73 5.48
C ASP A 113 -20.85 -10.39 5.06
N ALA A 114 -21.29 -9.30 5.71
CA ALA A 114 -20.75 -7.96 5.45
C ALA A 114 -19.25 -7.88 5.77
N PHE A 115 -18.83 -8.39 6.93
CA PHE A 115 -17.43 -8.41 7.36
C PHE A 115 -16.57 -9.29 6.45
N TYR A 116 -17.05 -10.49 6.11
CA TYR A 116 -16.34 -11.43 5.26
C TYR A 116 -16.13 -10.88 3.84
N ALA A 117 -17.15 -10.26 3.26
CA ALA A 117 -17.09 -9.66 1.92
C ALA A 117 -16.31 -8.33 1.87
N ASP A 118 -16.05 -7.69 3.02
CA ASP A 118 -15.51 -6.34 3.07
C ASP A 118 -14.11 -6.21 2.45
N PRO A 119 -13.88 -5.22 1.56
CA PRO A 119 -12.62 -5.04 0.86
C PRO A 119 -11.46 -4.59 1.77
N VAL A 120 -11.73 -3.89 2.87
CA VAL A 120 -10.69 -3.54 3.85
C VAL A 120 -10.28 -4.78 4.64
N ARG A 121 -11.24 -5.63 5.03
CA ARG A 121 -10.93 -6.92 5.65
C ARG A 121 -10.04 -7.78 4.75
N ARG A 122 -10.33 -7.85 3.44
CA ARG A 122 -9.55 -8.64 2.46
C ARG A 122 -8.05 -8.47 2.56
N TYR A 123 -7.55 -7.28 2.89
CA TYR A 123 -6.12 -7.04 2.97
C TYR A 123 -5.58 -6.78 4.39
N MET A 124 -6.45 -6.61 5.39
CA MET A 124 -6.05 -6.39 6.79
C MET A 124 -6.22 -7.65 7.65
N VAL A 125 -7.22 -8.48 7.35
CA VAL A 125 -7.50 -9.75 8.04
C VAL A 125 -7.79 -10.83 6.96
N PRO A 126 -6.76 -11.27 6.22
CA PRO A 126 -6.91 -12.36 5.26
C PRO A 126 -7.26 -13.65 6.00
N VAL A 127 -8.09 -14.49 5.36
CA VAL A 127 -8.45 -15.82 5.83
C VAL A 127 -8.06 -16.86 4.79
N ARG A 128 -8.03 -18.15 5.15
CA ARG A 128 -7.49 -19.21 4.30
C ARG A 128 -8.28 -19.34 3.01
N SER A 129 -9.60 -19.14 3.08
CA SER A 129 -10.53 -19.14 1.95
C SER A 129 -10.37 -17.96 0.98
N ASP A 130 -9.70 -16.87 1.37
CA ASP A 130 -9.34 -15.80 0.43
C ASP A 130 -8.25 -16.26 -0.57
N ARG A 131 -7.40 -17.21 -0.15
CA ARG A 131 -6.21 -17.62 -0.90
C ARG A 131 -6.57 -18.46 -2.12
N ASP A 132 -5.78 -18.34 -3.18
CA ASP A 132 -5.85 -19.26 -4.31
C ASP A 132 -5.54 -20.68 -3.81
N LEU A 133 -6.48 -21.61 -4.01
CA LEU A 133 -6.39 -22.98 -3.49
C LEU A 133 -5.32 -23.81 -4.19
N ARG A 134 -4.93 -23.41 -5.41
CA ARG A 134 -4.00 -24.16 -6.24
C ARG A 134 -2.61 -23.54 -6.25
N TRP A 135 -2.55 -22.22 -6.42
CA TRP A 135 -1.32 -21.44 -6.51
C TRP A 135 -1.39 -20.25 -5.57
N PRO A 136 -1.29 -20.47 -4.24
CA PRO A 136 -1.29 -19.37 -3.28
C PRO A 136 -0.12 -18.40 -3.49
N SER A 137 0.95 -18.89 -4.14
CA SER A 137 2.12 -18.12 -4.56
C SER A 137 2.45 -18.44 -6.01
N HIS A 138 2.84 -17.43 -6.78
CA HIS A 138 3.47 -17.66 -8.08
C HIS A 138 4.75 -18.51 -7.91
N PRO A 139 5.09 -19.44 -8.84
CA PRO A 139 6.31 -20.26 -8.77
C PRO A 139 7.64 -19.51 -8.74
N LEU A 140 7.59 -18.21 -9.06
CA LEU A 140 8.73 -17.28 -9.05
C LEU A 140 8.59 -16.19 -7.98
N SER A 141 7.63 -16.31 -7.06
CA SER A 141 7.53 -15.39 -5.93
C SER A 141 8.76 -15.47 -5.04
N SER A 142 9.15 -14.34 -4.45
CA SER A 142 10.26 -14.26 -3.50
C SER A 142 9.87 -13.37 -2.33
N ARG A 143 10.41 -13.68 -1.15
CA ARG A 143 10.17 -12.90 0.08
C ARG A 143 10.70 -11.47 -0.07
N ASP A 144 11.89 -11.31 -0.64
CA ASP A 144 12.39 -10.03 -1.14
C ASP A 144 12.12 -9.96 -2.65
N SER A 145 10.84 -9.81 -3.02
CA SER A 145 10.37 -9.79 -4.41
C SER A 145 11.01 -8.67 -5.26
N LEU A 146 11.60 -7.68 -4.61
CA LEU A 146 12.18 -6.49 -5.20
C LEU A 146 13.72 -6.49 -5.10
N HIS A 147 14.33 -7.45 -4.42
CA HIS A 147 15.77 -7.49 -4.15
C HIS A 147 16.27 -6.21 -3.47
N GLU A 148 15.48 -5.64 -2.54
CA GLU A 148 15.85 -4.42 -1.82
C GLU A 148 17.10 -4.63 -0.96
N ALA A 149 17.23 -5.79 -0.31
CA ALA A 149 18.37 -6.09 0.57
C ALA A 149 19.70 -6.18 -0.20
N GLU A 150 19.69 -6.75 -1.41
CA GLU A 150 20.86 -6.79 -2.30
C GLU A 150 21.32 -5.39 -2.74
N MET A 151 20.41 -4.40 -2.67
CA MET A 151 20.66 -3.00 -3.05
C MET A 151 20.97 -2.11 -1.84
N TRP A 152 21.16 -2.68 -0.66
CA TRP A 152 21.61 -1.95 0.53
C TRP A 152 23.07 -1.52 0.39
N VAL A 153 23.30 -0.20 0.35
CA VAL A 153 24.65 0.39 0.40
C VAL A 153 25.13 0.60 1.85
N VAL A 154 24.19 0.58 2.78
CA VAL A 154 24.29 0.50 4.24
C VAL A 154 23.03 -0.25 4.70
N GLU A 155 23.05 -0.94 5.85
CA GLU A 155 21.84 -1.59 6.38
C GLU A 155 20.65 -0.60 6.41
N GLY A 156 19.55 -0.97 5.77
CA GLY A 156 18.36 -0.13 5.66
C GLY A 156 18.51 1.09 4.75
N LEU A 157 19.51 1.14 3.86
CA LEU A 157 19.64 2.18 2.84
C LEU A 157 19.67 1.57 1.44
N THR A 158 18.49 1.44 0.84
CA THR A 158 18.33 0.88 -0.50
C THR A 158 18.63 1.94 -1.55
N ARG A 159 19.63 1.70 -2.40
CA ARG A 159 19.98 2.56 -3.55
C ARG A 159 19.72 1.85 -4.88
N ARG A 160 18.44 1.70 -5.21
CA ARG A 160 17.99 1.19 -6.51
C ARG A 160 18.19 2.19 -7.65
N TYR A 161 18.01 3.49 -7.40
CA TYR A 161 18.02 4.51 -8.45
C TYR A 161 19.26 5.40 -8.34
N PRO A 162 19.70 6.05 -9.44
CA PRO A 162 20.93 6.86 -9.42
C PRO A 162 20.92 8.00 -8.41
N THR A 163 19.77 8.70 -8.31
CA THR A 163 19.65 9.98 -7.59
C THR A 163 18.78 9.91 -6.33
N LYS A 164 18.25 8.73 -5.99
CA LYS A 164 17.31 8.57 -4.87
C LYS A 164 17.49 7.28 -4.11
N VAL A 165 17.22 7.34 -2.82
CA VAL A 165 17.37 6.24 -1.88
C VAL A 165 16.09 6.04 -1.05
N LEU A 166 15.97 4.86 -0.47
CA LEU A 166 14.99 4.53 0.56
C LEU A 166 15.75 4.23 1.86
N ALA A 167 15.45 5.00 2.91
CA ALA A 167 16.01 4.87 4.25
C ALA A 167 14.99 4.21 5.19
N GLU A 168 15.27 2.97 5.58
CA GLU A 168 14.45 2.13 6.45
C GLU A 168 14.87 2.30 7.90
N LEU A 169 14.17 3.18 8.62
CA LEU A 169 14.55 3.54 9.99
C LEU A 169 14.12 2.49 11.02
N VAL A 170 13.05 1.75 10.73
CA VAL A 170 12.42 0.79 11.64
C VAL A 170 11.82 -0.37 10.85
N ALA A 171 11.75 -1.56 11.44
CA ALA A 171 11.15 -2.76 10.83
C ALA A 171 9.76 -3.09 11.39
N THR A 172 9.04 -2.10 11.91
CA THR A 172 7.71 -2.29 12.53
C THR A 172 6.73 -1.22 12.09
N CYS A 173 5.46 -1.57 12.09
CA CYS A 173 4.34 -0.70 11.73
C CYS A 173 3.35 -0.65 12.90
N PRO A 174 2.48 0.37 12.98
CA PRO A 174 1.35 0.34 13.92
C PRO A 174 0.29 -0.71 13.55
N GLN A 175 0.36 -1.25 12.33
CA GLN A 175 -0.52 -2.27 11.77
C GLN A 175 0.18 -3.03 10.63
N TYR A 176 -0.24 -4.25 10.34
CA TYR A 176 0.34 -5.05 9.26
C TYR A 176 -0.67 -5.31 8.15
N CYS A 177 -0.28 -5.02 6.91
CA CYS A 177 -1.06 -5.34 5.71
C CYS A 177 -0.69 -6.74 5.25
N GLY A 178 -1.68 -7.56 4.85
CA GLY A 178 -1.43 -8.89 4.32
C GLY A 178 -0.57 -8.90 3.04
N HIS A 179 -0.63 -7.82 2.25
CA HIS A 179 0.10 -7.63 0.99
C HIS A 179 1.42 -6.87 1.16
N CYS A 180 2.05 -6.90 2.35
CA CYS A 180 3.26 -6.12 2.59
C CYS A 180 4.42 -6.59 1.69
N THR A 181 4.86 -5.74 0.74
CA THR A 181 6.05 -6.02 -0.10
C THR A 181 7.29 -6.33 0.72
N ARG A 182 7.43 -5.67 1.89
CA ARG A 182 8.55 -5.86 2.83
C ARG A 182 8.26 -6.91 3.88
N MET A 183 7.42 -7.91 3.58
CA MET A 183 7.11 -8.99 4.51
C MET A 183 8.36 -9.72 5.02
N ASP A 184 9.46 -9.69 4.26
CA ASP A 184 10.72 -10.31 4.66
C ASP A 184 11.39 -9.65 5.87
N LEU A 185 11.16 -8.35 6.06
CA LEU A 185 11.80 -7.52 7.08
C LEU A 185 10.82 -7.01 8.14
N VAL A 186 9.61 -6.63 7.73
CA VAL A 186 8.67 -5.88 8.58
C VAL A 186 7.85 -6.81 9.46
N GLY A 187 7.88 -6.56 10.77
CA GLY A 187 7.09 -7.26 11.79
C GLY A 187 7.80 -8.44 12.44
N GLY A 188 7.07 -9.17 13.29
CA GLY A 188 7.57 -10.39 13.93
C GLY A 188 7.42 -11.62 13.03
N SER A 189 8.28 -12.62 13.20
CA SER A 189 8.20 -13.90 12.48
C SER A 189 6.82 -14.55 12.65
N THR A 190 6.32 -15.20 11.60
CA THR A 190 5.09 -16.00 11.59
C THR A 190 5.45 -17.49 11.64
N PRO A 191 4.50 -18.41 11.87
CA PRO A 191 4.77 -19.85 11.78
C PRO A 191 5.37 -20.28 10.44
N SER A 192 5.01 -19.60 9.36
CA SER A 192 5.45 -19.90 7.98
C SER A 192 6.73 -19.15 7.55
N VAL A 193 7.07 -18.04 8.21
CA VAL A 193 8.14 -17.12 7.77
C VAL A 193 8.96 -16.62 8.97
N ASP A 194 10.25 -16.96 8.98
CA ASP A 194 11.21 -16.31 9.88
C ASP A 194 11.81 -15.05 9.24
N LYS A 195 11.53 -13.87 9.81
CA LYS A 195 11.84 -12.57 9.21
C LYS A 195 13.28 -12.11 9.45
N GLN A 196 13.85 -11.44 8.45
CA GLN A 196 15.09 -10.70 8.59
C GLN A 196 14.96 -9.59 9.64
N ARG A 197 16.10 -9.14 10.17
CA ARG A 197 16.16 -8.10 11.19
C ARG A 197 17.21 -7.08 10.82
N LEU A 198 16.92 -5.82 11.14
CA LEU A 198 17.93 -4.79 11.17
C LEU A 198 18.84 -5.05 12.38
N THR A 199 20.09 -5.40 12.11
CA THR A 199 21.08 -5.84 13.10
C THR A 199 21.79 -4.69 13.78
N LEU A 200 21.95 -3.54 13.11
CA LEU A 200 22.55 -2.36 13.71
C LEU A 200 21.61 -1.71 14.72
N ARG A 201 22.19 -1.14 15.77
CA ARG A 201 21.44 -0.29 16.70
C ARG A 201 20.87 0.89 15.91
N PRO A 202 19.64 1.36 16.23
CA PRO A 202 18.98 2.40 15.44
C PRO A 202 19.81 3.67 15.25
N ALA A 203 20.53 4.13 16.29
CA ALA A 203 21.39 5.31 16.21
C ALA A 203 22.60 5.10 15.28
N ASP A 204 23.26 3.93 15.35
CA ASP A 204 24.40 3.61 14.50
C ASP A 204 23.97 3.48 13.03
N ARG A 205 22.80 2.86 12.78
CA ARG A 205 22.22 2.78 11.43
C ARG A 205 21.93 4.17 10.87
N GLN A 206 21.28 5.03 11.65
CA GLN A 206 20.98 6.41 11.23
C GLN A 206 22.26 7.20 10.91
N GLU A 207 23.30 7.07 11.73
CA GLU A 207 24.59 7.71 11.45
C GLU A 207 25.21 7.19 10.16
N ALA A 208 25.26 5.86 9.98
CA ALA A 208 25.81 5.24 8.79
C ALA A 208 25.06 5.65 7.51
N ILE A 209 23.73 5.80 7.58
CA ILE A 209 22.90 6.34 6.50
C ILE A 209 23.33 7.77 6.16
N LEU A 210 23.40 8.65 7.15
CA LEU A 210 23.75 10.05 6.96
C LEU A 210 25.18 10.21 6.43
N ASP A 211 26.13 9.42 6.93
CA ASP A 211 27.51 9.40 6.46
C ASP A 211 27.64 8.91 5.02
N HIS A 212 26.84 7.92 4.61
CA HIS A 212 26.79 7.51 3.21
C HIS A 212 26.27 8.64 2.31
N LEU A 213 25.20 9.32 2.73
CA LEU A 213 24.60 10.41 1.96
C LEU A 213 25.52 11.62 1.82
N ARG A 214 26.24 12.01 2.88
CA ARG A 214 27.26 13.07 2.85
C ARG A 214 28.37 12.77 1.84
N ARG A 215 28.75 11.49 1.68
CA ARG A 215 29.79 11.04 0.73
C ARG A 215 29.26 10.77 -0.68
N THR A 216 27.95 10.89 -0.90
CA THR A 216 27.29 10.52 -2.18
C THR A 216 26.46 11.68 -2.72
N PRO A 217 27.09 12.78 -3.19
CA PRO A 217 26.39 14.00 -3.60
C PRO A 217 25.48 13.84 -4.82
N GLY A 218 25.55 12.71 -5.55
CA GLY A 218 24.60 12.38 -6.62
C GLY A 218 23.20 12.02 -6.11
N VAL A 219 23.03 11.71 -4.82
CA VAL A 219 21.73 11.44 -4.21
C VAL A 219 21.10 12.76 -3.74
N ARG A 220 19.88 13.02 -4.22
CA ARG A 220 19.10 14.23 -3.91
C ARG A 220 17.72 13.97 -3.32
N ASP A 221 17.18 12.76 -3.45
CA ASP A 221 15.82 12.42 -3.02
C ASP A 221 15.87 11.24 -2.03
N VAL A 222 15.38 11.47 -0.81
CA VAL A 222 15.41 10.50 0.27
C VAL A 222 13.99 10.16 0.70
N VAL A 223 13.59 8.90 0.49
CA VAL A 223 12.37 8.36 1.10
C VAL A 223 12.71 7.85 2.49
N VAL A 224 12.09 8.39 3.52
CA VAL A 224 12.21 7.91 4.90
C VAL A 224 11.04 6.97 5.17
N SER A 225 11.34 5.72 5.47
CA SER A 225 10.38 4.62 5.54
C SER A 225 10.92 3.50 6.46
N GLY A 226 10.72 2.25 6.06
CA GLY A 226 10.92 1.03 6.85
C GLY A 226 9.60 0.27 6.88
N GLY A 227 9.15 -0.07 8.08
CA GLY A 227 7.75 -0.41 8.34
C GLY A 227 6.87 0.84 8.19
N ASP A 228 6.85 1.70 9.21
CA ASP A 228 6.11 2.96 9.17
C ASP A 228 6.82 4.03 10.01
N VAL A 229 7.01 5.23 9.45
CA VAL A 229 7.71 6.32 10.17
C VAL A 229 6.98 6.77 11.43
N ALA A 230 5.66 6.60 11.51
CA ALA A 230 4.88 6.90 12.71
C ALA A 230 5.18 5.93 13.87
N ASN A 231 5.90 4.84 13.60
CA ASN A 231 6.40 3.93 14.64
C ASN A 231 7.82 4.27 15.11
N VAL A 232 8.44 5.32 14.56
CA VAL A 232 9.68 5.91 15.08
C VAL A 232 9.29 6.94 16.15
N PRO A 233 9.87 6.90 17.36
CA PRO A 233 9.65 7.95 18.35
C PRO A 233 9.95 9.33 17.76
N TRP A 234 9.00 10.26 17.87
CA TRP A 234 9.05 11.55 17.18
C TRP A 234 10.39 12.30 17.35
N PRO A 235 10.97 12.45 18.57
CA PRO A 235 12.24 13.15 18.73
C PRO A 235 13.41 12.54 17.92
N ARG A 236 13.39 11.23 17.68
CA ARG A 236 14.40 10.56 16.85
C ARG A 236 14.17 10.81 15.36
N LEU A 237 12.90 10.78 14.93
CA LEU A 237 12.55 11.08 13.54
C LEU A 237 12.90 12.54 13.21
N GLU A 238 12.49 13.48 14.05
CA GLU A 238 12.81 14.90 13.89
C GLU A 238 14.32 15.14 13.82
N SER A 239 15.09 14.58 14.76
CA SER A 239 16.55 14.67 14.74
C SER A 239 17.16 14.17 13.42
N PHE A 240 16.70 13.01 12.93
CA PHE A 240 17.18 12.46 11.66
C PHE A 240 16.81 13.36 10.46
N LEU A 241 15.58 13.89 10.42
CA LEU A 241 15.12 14.76 9.34
C LEU A 241 15.87 16.09 9.30
N LEU A 242 16.12 16.72 10.45
CA LEU A 242 16.90 17.95 10.54
C LEU A 242 18.34 17.72 10.04
N ARG A 243 18.95 16.60 10.42
CA ARG A 243 20.29 16.21 9.94
C ARG A 243 20.33 15.87 8.45
N LEU A 244 19.26 15.31 7.89
CA LEU A 244 19.13 15.15 6.43
C LEU A 244 19.09 16.50 5.71
N LEU A 245 18.40 17.50 6.27
CA LEU A 245 18.29 18.85 5.70
C LEU A 245 19.62 19.63 5.70
N GLU A 246 20.58 19.22 6.52
CA GLU A 246 21.96 19.75 6.51
C GLU A 246 22.77 19.28 5.29
N ILE A 247 22.37 18.19 4.62
CA ILE A 247 23.10 17.64 3.48
C ILE A 247 22.76 18.43 2.21
N ASP A 248 23.73 19.14 1.64
CA ASP A 248 23.53 20.10 0.55
C ASP A 248 22.96 19.50 -0.75
N SER A 249 23.20 18.21 -1.01
CA SER A 249 22.66 17.53 -2.20
C SER A 249 21.18 17.19 -2.08
N VAL A 250 20.64 17.11 -0.86
CA VAL A 250 19.24 16.71 -0.60
C VAL A 250 18.30 17.84 -1.02
N ARG A 251 17.32 17.51 -1.85
CA ARG A 251 16.31 18.41 -2.41
C ARG A 251 14.88 17.91 -2.21
N ASP A 252 14.70 16.62 -1.97
CA ASP A 252 13.40 16.02 -1.74
C ASP A 252 13.48 15.06 -0.55
N ILE A 253 12.57 15.20 0.41
CA ILE A 253 12.40 14.28 1.54
C ILE A 253 10.94 13.81 1.53
N ARG A 254 10.74 12.49 1.55
CA ARG A 254 9.41 11.88 1.48
C ARG A 254 9.21 10.93 2.64
N LEU A 255 8.26 11.22 3.52
CA LEU A 255 7.93 10.35 4.64
C LEU A 255 6.88 9.32 4.19
N ALA A 256 7.15 8.03 4.31
CA ALA A 256 6.20 6.98 3.96
C ALA A 256 5.51 6.43 5.21
N SER A 257 4.18 6.59 5.29
CA SER A 257 3.39 6.16 6.45
C SER A 257 1.95 5.78 6.09
N LYS A 258 1.60 4.52 6.33
CA LYS A 258 0.20 4.06 6.35
C LYS A 258 -0.53 4.57 7.59
N ALA A 259 0.19 4.96 8.64
CA ALA A 259 -0.42 5.46 9.87
C ALA A 259 -1.30 6.70 9.66
N LEU A 260 -1.14 7.49 8.59
CA LEU A 260 -2.13 8.55 8.31
C LEU A 260 -3.54 7.97 8.11
N VAL A 261 -3.66 6.79 7.51
CA VAL A 261 -4.92 6.11 7.29
C VAL A 261 -5.31 5.24 8.48
N GLY A 262 -4.37 4.46 9.03
CA GLY A 262 -4.71 3.51 10.11
C GLY A 262 -4.40 3.94 11.53
N LEU A 263 -3.81 5.11 11.75
CA LEU A 263 -3.58 5.69 13.08
C LEU A 263 -3.50 7.23 12.97
N PRO A 264 -4.52 7.90 12.39
CA PRO A 264 -4.51 9.34 12.11
C PRO A 264 -4.24 10.18 13.37
N GLN A 265 -4.66 9.71 14.55
CA GLN A 265 -4.39 10.31 15.86
C GLN A 265 -2.89 10.60 16.07
N HIS A 266 -1.99 9.81 15.47
CA HIS A 266 -0.55 10.05 15.55
C HIS A 266 -0.17 11.45 15.05
N TRP A 267 -0.76 11.87 13.93
CA TRP A 267 -0.46 13.13 13.23
C TRP A 267 -1.09 14.36 13.87
N LEU A 268 -2.03 14.14 14.79
CA LEU A 268 -2.72 15.19 15.55
C LEU A 268 -2.09 15.43 16.92
N GLN A 269 -1.10 14.63 17.32
CA GLN A 269 -0.40 14.84 18.59
C GLN A 269 0.34 16.19 18.56
N PRO A 270 0.24 17.01 19.64
CA PRO A 270 0.92 18.31 19.68
C PRO A 270 2.42 18.25 19.38
N GLN A 271 3.13 17.26 19.95
CA GLN A 271 4.57 17.08 19.71
C GLN A 271 4.91 16.76 18.24
N VAL A 272 4.03 16.04 17.53
CA VAL A 272 4.23 15.65 16.13
C VAL A 272 3.95 16.85 15.23
N VAL A 273 2.86 17.58 15.48
CA VAL A 273 2.51 18.80 14.72
C VAL A 273 3.61 19.85 14.85
N SER A 274 4.01 20.22 16.08
CA SER A 274 5.05 21.24 16.28
C SER A 274 6.42 20.84 15.73
N GLY A 275 6.77 19.55 15.81
CA GLY A 275 8.00 19.07 15.20
C GLY A 275 7.94 19.08 13.68
N LEU A 276 6.79 18.74 13.08
CA LEU A 276 6.60 18.83 11.63
C LEU A 276 6.70 20.28 11.15
N GLU A 277 6.10 21.23 11.87
CA GLU A 277 6.24 22.67 11.61
C GLU A 277 7.71 23.10 11.60
N ASN A 278 8.49 22.63 12.57
CA ASN A 278 9.92 22.89 12.62
C ASN A 278 10.66 22.31 11.40
N VAL A 279 10.48 21.01 11.11
CA VAL A 279 11.14 20.33 9.98
C VAL A 279 10.74 20.98 8.65
N ALA A 280 9.46 21.24 8.44
CA ALA A 280 8.93 21.89 7.23
C ALA A 280 9.47 23.32 7.09
N GLY A 281 9.54 24.09 8.18
CA GLY A 281 10.11 25.43 8.18
C GLY A 281 11.59 25.43 7.80
N VAL A 282 12.39 24.46 8.30
CA VAL A 282 13.79 24.29 7.89
C VAL A 282 13.87 23.87 6.43
N ALA A 283 13.04 22.91 5.99
CA ALA A 283 13.01 22.45 4.61
C ALA A 283 12.70 23.60 3.64
N ALA A 284 11.71 24.44 3.94
CA ALA A 284 11.37 25.61 3.14
C ALA A 284 12.55 26.59 3.04
N ARG A 285 13.22 26.92 4.16
CA ARG A 285 14.41 27.80 4.16
C ARG A 285 15.57 27.24 3.33
N ARG A 286 15.70 25.91 3.26
CA ARG A 286 16.73 25.20 2.50
C ARG A 286 16.31 24.91 1.04
N GLY A 287 15.08 25.23 0.65
CA GLY A 287 14.52 24.91 -0.66
C GLY A 287 14.34 23.41 -0.89
N VAL A 288 14.11 22.64 0.18
CA VAL A 288 13.86 21.19 0.14
C VAL A 288 12.35 20.93 0.14
N HIS A 289 11.89 20.02 -0.71
CA HIS A 289 10.48 19.61 -0.75
C HIS A 289 10.24 18.47 0.23
N LEU A 290 9.41 18.74 1.24
CA LEU A 290 8.93 17.74 2.19
C LEU A 290 7.55 17.26 1.78
N ALA A 291 7.36 15.96 1.62
CA ALA A 291 6.06 15.35 1.33
C ALA A 291 5.80 14.14 2.23
N VAL A 292 4.52 13.81 2.43
CA VAL A 292 4.09 12.57 3.08
C VAL A 292 3.41 11.67 2.04
N HIS A 293 3.81 10.42 1.98
CA HIS A 293 3.16 9.37 1.20
C HIS A 293 2.37 8.46 2.14
N THR A 294 1.06 8.41 1.95
CA THR A 294 0.16 7.49 2.63
C THR A 294 -0.24 6.29 1.77
N HIS A 295 -1.04 5.38 2.34
CA HIS A 295 -1.30 4.06 1.80
C HIS A 295 -2.75 3.59 2.06
N ALA A 296 -3.72 4.27 1.46
CA ALA A 296 -5.12 3.88 1.37
C ALA A 296 -5.37 3.02 0.11
N ASN A 297 -6.12 1.92 0.28
CA ASN A 297 -6.48 1.00 -0.80
C ASN A 297 -7.99 0.91 -1.05
N HIS A 298 -8.82 1.39 -0.14
CA HIS A 298 -10.27 1.43 -0.30
C HIS A 298 -10.85 2.71 0.32
N VAL A 299 -11.96 3.19 -0.25
CA VAL A 299 -12.59 4.46 0.16
C VAL A 299 -13.04 4.45 1.62
N GLN A 300 -13.46 3.31 2.15
CA GLN A 300 -13.86 3.14 3.56
C GLN A 300 -12.74 3.54 4.55
N SER A 301 -11.47 3.44 4.14
CA SER A 301 -10.34 3.81 5.00
C SER A 301 -10.07 5.33 5.01
N VAL A 302 -10.75 6.12 4.18
CA VAL A 302 -10.64 7.58 4.15
C VAL A 302 -11.74 8.15 5.06
N THR A 303 -11.43 8.35 6.34
CA THR A 303 -12.39 8.88 7.33
C THR A 303 -12.18 10.38 7.57
N PRO A 304 -13.12 11.08 8.24
CA PRO A 304 -12.91 12.47 8.66
C PRO A 304 -11.62 12.67 9.45
N LEU A 305 -11.26 11.73 10.32
CA LEU A 305 -10.03 11.82 11.12
C LEU A 305 -8.76 11.68 10.26
N VAL A 306 -8.82 10.91 9.16
CA VAL A 306 -7.75 10.86 8.15
C VAL A 306 -7.61 12.18 7.42
N ALA A 307 -8.73 12.82 7.05
CA ALA A 307 -8.74 14.15 6.45
C ALA A 307 -8.19 15.22 7.40
N GLU A 308 -8.52 15.16 8.69
CA GLU A 308 -7.96 16.04 9.72
C GLU A 308 -6.44 15.85 9.86
N GLY A 309 -5.97 14.61 9.92
CA GLY A 309 -4.54 14.30 9.93
C GLY A 309 -3.81 14.83 8.70
N ALA A 310 -4.41 14.68 7.51
CA ALA A 310 -3.85 15.21 6.26
C ALA A 310 -3.81 16.74 6.25
N ARG A 311 -4.86 17.39 6.77
CA ARG A 311 -4.92 18.84 6.94
C ARG A 311 -3.82 19.33 7.89
N ALA A 312 -3.64 18.68 9.04
CA ALA A 312 -2.59 19.04 10.00
C ALA A 312 -1.19 18.94 9.39
N LEU A 313 -0.92 17.93 8.55
CA LEU A 313 0.34 17.83 7.81
C LEU A 313 0.55 19.04 6.88
N LEU A 314 -0.47 19.38 6.08
CA LEU A 314 -0.41 20.49 5.12
C LEU A 314 -0.26 21.83 5.83
N ASP A 315 -1.03 22.05 6.90
CA ASP A 315 -1.00 23.28 7.70
C ASP A 315 0.35 23.46 8.42
N ALA A 316 1.01 22.36 8.81
CA ALA A 316 2.38 22.37 9.33
C ALA A 316 3.44 22.74 8.27
N GLY A 317 3.06 22.88 6.99
CA GLY A 317 3.95 23.27 5.90
C GLY A 317 4.54 22.09 5.12
N VAL A 318 4.04 20.87 5.30
CA VAL A 318 4.33 19.76 4.37
C VAL A 318 3.78 20.15 3.00
N ARG A 319 4.61 20.05 1.96
CA ARG A 319 4.25 20.53 0.62
C ARG A 319 3.08 19.76 0.02
N ASP A 320 3.11 18.44 0.15
CA ASP A 320 2.12 17.54 -0.43
C ASP A 320 1.87 16.32 0.47
N VAL A 321 0.60 15.91 0.59
CA VAL A 321 0.21 14.59 1.08
C VAL A 321 -0.28 13.79 -0.12
N ARG A 322 0.28 12.59 -0.34
CA ARG A 322 0.05 11.81 -1.56
C ARG A 322 -0.31 10.37 -1.20
N ASN A 323 -1.26 9.76 -1.90
CA ASN A 323 -1.60 8.36 -1.73
C ASN A 323 -0.83 7.47 -2.71
N GLN A 324 -0.19 6.45 -2.16
CA GLN A 324 0.38 5.35 -2.91
C GLN A 324 -0.41 4.10 -2.52
N GLY A 325 -1.32 3.58 -3.33
CA GLY A 325 -2.06 2.34 -3.07
C GLY A 325 -1.49 1.12 -3.80
N VAL A 326 -2.07 -0.05 -3.58
CA VAL A 326 -1.85 -1.28 -4.37
C VAL A 326 -3.17 -1.67 -5.03
N LEU A 327 -3.13 -2.02 -6.30
CA LEU A 327 -4.23 -2.69 -6.98
C LEU A 327 -4.35 -4.11 -6.46
N MET A 328 -5.50 -4.42 -5.88
CA MET A 328 -5.80 -5.71 -5.32
C MET A 328 -7.17 -6.18 -5.77
N ARG A 329 -7.21 -7.43 -6.27
CA ARG A 329 -8.43 -8.09 -6.71
C ARG A 329 -9.44 -8.21 -5.57
N GLY A 330 -10.67 -7.79 -5.84
CA GLY A 330 -11.76 -7.75 -4.86
C GLY A 330 -11.63 -6.61 -3.83
N VAL A 331 -10.71 -5.67 -4.02
CA VAL A 331 -10.55 -4.48 -3.15
C VAL A 331 -10.77 -3.20 -3.94
N ASN A 332 -9.98 -2.97 -4.99
CA ASN A 332 -9.99 -1.73 -5.77
C ASN A 332 -9.67 -1.96 -7.26
N ASP A 333 -9.92 -3.17 -7.74
CA ASP A 333 -9.69 -3.63 -9.11
C ASP A 333 -10.82 -3.28 -10.09
N SER A 334 -11.73 -2.39 -9.70
CA SER A 334 -12.79 -1.88 -10.56
C SER A 334 -12.70 -0.36 -10.73
N THR A 335 -13.17 0.14 -11.88
CA THR A 335 -13.22 1.58 -12.18
C THR A 335 -13.96 2.36 -11.09
N ALA A 336 -15.10 1.85 -10.62
CA ALA A 336 -15.89 2.49 -9.59
C ALA A 336 -15.15 2.57 -8.25
N ALA A 337 -14.61 1.45 -7.75
CA ALA A 337 -13.89 1.42 -6.48
C ALA A 337 -12.65 2.33 -6.49
N LEU A 338 -11.91 2.34 -7.61
CA LEU A 338 -10.71 3.15 -7.74
C LEU A 338 -11.04 4.64 -7.85
N LEU A 339 -12.07 5.03 -8.62
CA LEU A 339 -12.50 6.42 -8.72
C LEU A 339 -13.11 6.93 -7.41
N ASP A 340 -13.96 6.15 -6.74
CA ASP A 340 -14.53 6.51 -5.44
C ASP A 340 -13.43 6.80 -4.41
N LEU A 341 -12.38 5.95 -4.37
CA LEU A 341 -11.21 6.20 -3.53
C LEU A 341 -10.48 7.49 -3.95
N CYS A 342 -10.23 7.70 -5.24
CA CYS A 342 -9.49 8.87 -5.72
C CYS A 342 -10.23 10.18 -5.43
N PHE A 343 -11.54 10.22 -5.62
CA PHE A 343 -12.35 11.39 -5.30
C PHE A 343 -12.39 11.66 -3.81
N ALA A 344 -12.58 10.65 -2.95
CA ALA A 344 -12.53 10.84 -1.50
C ALA A 344 -11.18 11.37 -1.02
N LEU A 345 -10.07 10.86 -1.58
CA LEU A 345 -8.72 11.35 -1.28
C LEU A 345 -8.56 12.81 -1.72
N GLN A 346 -8.89 13.13 -2.97
CA GLN A 346 -8.63 14.43 -3.56
C GLN A 346 -9.56 15.53 -3.04
N ASP A 347 -10.87 15.26 -2.97
CA ASP A 347 -11.89 16.27 -2.72
C ASP A 347 -12.09 16.50 -1.22
N GLU A 348 -12.12 15.43 -0.43
CA GLU A 348 -12.49 15.51 0.98
C GLU A 348 -11.28 15.48 1.92
N ALA A 349 -10.22 14.72 1.59
CA ALA A 349 -9.05 14.58 2.45
C ALA A 349 -7.86 15.50 2.07
N GLY A 350 -7.89 16.13 0.89
CA GLY A 350 -6.75 16.91 0.38
C GLY A 350 -5.49 16.08 0.11
N ILE A 351 -5.67 14.78 -0.17
CA ILE A 351 -4.61 13.81 -0.44
C ILE A 351 -4.56 13.55 -1.95
N LEU A 352 -3.41 13.77 -2.57
CA LEU A 352 -3.23 13.58 -4.01
C LEU A 352 -3.19 12.07 -4.36
N PRO A 353 -4.07 11.53 -5.22
CA PRO A 353 -3.95 10.17 -5.72
C PRO A 353 -2.71 10.06 -6.64
N TYR A 354 -1.64 9.45 -6.14
CA TYR A 354 -0.34 9.50 -6.83
C TYR A 354 -0.03 8.22 -7.60
N TYR A 355 0.04 7.07 -6.91
CA TYR A 355 0.30 5.78 -7.53
C TYR A 355 -0.67 4.71 -7.05
N PHE A 356 -0.99 3.77 -7.94
CA PHE A 356 -1.42 2.43 -7.56
C PHE A 356 -0.44 1.41 -8.12
N TYR A 357 0.20 0.66 -7.24
CA TYR A 357 1.13 -0.41 -7.62
C TYR A 357 0.35 -1.65 -8.03
N MET A 358 0.76 -2.33 -9.09
CA MET A 358 0.43 -3.75 -9.23
C MET A 358 0.97 -4.49 -8.00
N CYS A 359 0.18 -5.43 -7.45
CA CYS A 359 0.61 -6.20 -6.28
C CYS A 359 1.86 -7.04 -6.60
N ASP A 360 2.90 -6.84 -5.80
CA ASP A 360 4.20 -7.50 -5.96
C ASP A 360 4.09 -9.02 -5.79
N MET A 361 5.06 -9.76 -6.35
CA MET A 361 5.11 -11.22 -6.30
C MET A 361 5.67 -11.73 -4.96
N VAL A 362 5.04 -11.34 -3.85
CA VAL A 362 5.36 -11.88 -2.53
C VAL A 362 4.60 -13.19 -2.28
N PRO A 363 5.16 -14.12 -1.48
CA PRO A 363 4.48 -15.37 -1.15
C PRO A 363 3.09 -15.15 -0.52
N GLY A 364 2.11 -15.96 -0.91
CA GLY A 364 0.73 -15.93 -0.40
C GLY A 364 -0.17 -14.84 -1.01
N ALA A 365 0.36 -13.97 -1.89
CA ALA A 365 -0.38 -12.83 -2.41
C ALA A 365 -1.11 -13.07 -3.74
N GLU A 366 -1.02 -14.26 -4.34
CA GLU A 366 -1.50 -14.49 -5.73
C GLU A 366 -2.96 -14.08 -5.94
N HIS A 367 -3.83 -14.38 -4.97
CA HIS A 367 -5.24 -14.04 -4.97
C HIS A 367 -5.56 -12.54 -5.04
N TRP A 368 -4.64 -11.65 -4.61
CA TRP A 368 -4.81 -10.19 -4.76
C TRP A 368 -4.30 -9.68 -6.09
N ARG A 369 -3.46 -10.43 -6.80
CA ARG A 369 -2.75 -9.90 -7.96
C ARG A 369 -3.67 -9.73 -9.17
N THR A 370 -3.33 -8.75 -9.99
CA THR A 370 -3.94 -8.44 -11.29
C THR A 370 -2.91 -8.61 -12.40
N SER A 371 -3.37 -8.99 -13.59
CA SER A 371 -2.53 -9.06 -14.79
C SER A 371 -2.17 -7.67 -15.30
N LEU A 372 -1.11 -7.57 -16.10
CA LEU A 372 -0.76 -6.33 -16.77
C LEU A 372 -1.89 -5.82 -17.68
N ALA A 373 -2.60 -6.73 -18.36
CA ALA A 373 -3.74 -6.38 -19.20
C ALA A 373 -4.85 -5.69 -18.39
N GLU A 374 -5.28 -6.29 -17.28
CA GLU A 374 -6.30 -5.70 -16.39
C GLU A 374 -5.86 -4.33 -15.86
N ALA A 375 -4.59 -4.18 -15.50
CA ALA A 375 -4.05 -2.91 -15.02
C ALA A 375 -4.01 -1.81 -16.11
N GLN A 376 -3.72 -2.17 -17.36
CA GLN A 376 -3.77 -1.26 -18.52
C GLN A 376 -5.22 -0.82 -18.80
N ASP A 377 -6.15 -1.77 -18.81
CA ASP A 377 -7.58 -1.51 -19.03
C ASP A 377 -8.14 -0.61 -17.94
N LEU A 378 -7.79 -0.87 -16.66
CA LEU A 378 -8.21 -0.04 -15.54
C LEU A 378 -7.62 1.37 -15.62
N GLN A 379 -6.33 1.52 -15.97
CA GLN A 379 -5.72 2.84 -16.17
C GLN A 379 -6.46 3.62 -17.26
N HIS A 380 -6.84 2.98 -18.36
CA HIS A 380 -7.63 3.61 -19.42
C HIS A 380 -9.02 4.01 -18.92
N ALA A 381 -9.70 3.11 -18.19
CA ALA A 381 -11.06 3.30 -17.72
C ALA A 381 -11.22 4.47 -16.73
N ILE A 382 -10.16 4.87 -16.01
CA ILE A 382 -10.21 6.02 -15.09
C ILE A 382 -9.79 7.35 -15.74
N MET A 383 -9.26 7.34 -16.97
CA MET A 383 -8.84 8.56 -17.64
C MET A 383 -10.04 9.48 -17.93
N GLY A 384 -9.88 10.78 -17.67
CA GLY A 384 -10.88 11.80 -18.00
C GLY A 384 -11.82 12.19 -16.86
N TYR A 385 -11.87 11.41 -15.78
CA TYR A 385 -12.74 11.73 -14.62
C TYR A 385 -12.09 12.69 -13.62
N LEU A 386 -10.77 12.56 -13.39
CA LEU A 386 -10.02 13.40 -12.44
C LEU A 386 -9.25 14.51 -13.19
N PRO A 387 -8.94 15.64 -12.52
CA PRO A 387 -7.96 16.59 -13.04
C PRO A 387 -6.64 15.88 -13.37
N GLY A 388 -5.95 16.32 -14.43
CA GLY A 388 -4.77 15.60 -14.93
C GLY A 388 -3.64 15.45 -13.90
N TYR A 389 -3.51 16.36 -12.94
CA TYR A 389 -2.52 16.24 -11.85
C TYR A 389 -2.92 15.24 -10.76
N ALA A 390 -4.22 14.95 -10.62
CA ALA A 390 -4.81 14.05 -9.62
C ALA A 390 -5.26 12.70 -10.21
N THR A 391 -5.09 12.50 -11.52
CA THR A 391 -5.27 11.20 -12.15
C THR A 391 -4.10 10.30 -11.73
N PRO A 392 -4.33 9.24 -10.95
CA PRO A 392 -3.24 8.41 -10.45
C PRO A 392 -2.62 7.62 -11.60
N ARG A 393 -1.35 7.29 -11.43
CA ARG A 393 -0.65 6.39 -12.34
C ARG A 393 -0.67 4.97 -11.79
N ILE A 394 -1.06 4.01 -12.61
CA ILE A 394 -0.93 2.59 -12.32
C ILE A 394 0.47 2.15 -12.76
N VAL A 395 1.21 1.55 -11.84
CA VAL A 395 2.63 1.23 -12.02
C VAL A 395 2.95 -0.20 -11.64
N CYS A 396 3.88 -0.82 -12.36
CA CYS A 396 4.53 -2.07 -11.99
C CYS A 396 5.90 -1.73 -11.37
N ASP A 397 6.21 -2.22 -10.16
CA ASP A 397 7.56 -2.10 -9.60
C ASP A 397 8.38 -3.33 -10.00
N VAL A 398 9.05 -3.22 -11.15
CA VAL A 398 9.72 -4.36 -11.78
C VAL A 398 11.05 -4.63 -11.06
N PRO A 399 11.35 -5.88 -10.65
CA PRO A 399 12.62 -6.22 -10.00
C PRO A 399 13.83 -5.72 -10.79
N TYR A 400 14.81 -5.15 -10.10
CA TYR A 400 16.03 -4.49 -10.67
C TYR A 400 15.80 -3.30 -11.60
N VAL A 401 14.58 -3.06 -12.08
CA VAL A 401 14.23 -1.94 -12.95
C VAL A 401 13.68 -0.79 -12.12
N GLY A 402 12.73 -1.05 -11.24
CA GLY A 402 11.97 -0.05 -10.54
C GLY A 402 10.60 0.23 -11.17
N LYS A 403 9.98 1.31 -10.72
CA LYS A 403 8.60 1.68 -11.02
C LYS A 403 8.48 2.09 -12.49
N ARG A 404 7.59 1.44 -13.23
CA ARG A 404 7.25 1.73 -14.63
C ARG A 404 5.74 1.85 -14.76
N TRP A 405 5.28 2.77 -15.60
CA TRP A 405 3.84 2.85 -15.87
C TRP A 405 3.42 1.62 -16.65
N VAL A 406 2.22 1.10 -16.42
CA VAL A 406 1.77 -0.17 -17.00
C VAL A 406 1.81 -0.21 -18.54
N HIS A 407 1.78 0.94 -19.20
CA HIS A 407 1.90 1.07 -20.66
C HIS A 407 3.34 1.09 -21.19
N GLN A 408 4.36 1.01 -20.32
CA GLN A 408 5.77 1.04 -20.70
C GLN A 408 6.40 -0.36 -20.86
N ALA A 409 5.61 -1.43 -20.78
CA ALA A 409 6.09 -2.77 -21.12
C ALA A 409 6.51 -2.79 -22.59
N VAL A 410 7.68 -3.37 -22.88
CA VAL A 410 8.22 -3.43 -24.25
C VAL A 410 7.75 -4.64 -25.02
N GLU A 411 7.28 -5.67 -24.32
CA GLU A 411 6.74 -6.91 -24.86
C GLU A 411 5.82 -7.53 -23.81
N TYR A 412 4.78 -8.23 -24.27
CA TYR A 412 3.83 -8.90 -23.39
C TYR A 412 3.27 -10.16 -24.04
N ASP A 413 3.69 -11.31 -23.52
CA ASP A 413 3.11 -12.62 -23.82
C ASP A 413 1.89 -12.83 -22.91
N ARG A 414 0.69 -12.57 -23.44
CA ARG A 414 -0.59 -12.75 -22.73
C ARG A 414 -0.96 -14.22 -22.53
N GLU A 415 -0.41 -15.13 -23.34
CA GLU A 415 -0.69 -16.54 -23.19
C GLU A 415 0.03 -17.06 -21.94
N ARG A 416 1.31 -16.72 -21.76
CA ARG A 416 2.11 -17.15 -20.61
C ARG A 416 2.07 -16.20 -19.43
N GLY A 417 1.51 -15.01 -19.61
CA GLY A 417 1.48 -13.96 -18.60
C GLY A 417 2.86 -13.42 -18.29
N ILE A 418 3.68 -13.14 -19.32
CA ILE A 418 5.04 -12.63 -19.13
C ILE A 418 5.16 -11.28 -19.84
N SER A 419 5.35 -10.24 -19.05
CA SER A 419 5.66 -8.90 -19.54
C SER A 419 7.15 -8.63 -19.41
N TYR A 420 7.72 -7.88 -20.35
CA TYR A 420 9.13 -7.53 -20.34
C TYR A 420 9.31 -6.01 -20.28
N TRP A 421 10.32 -5.60 -19.51
CA TRP A 421 10.58 -4.21 -19.19
C TRP A 421 12.06 -3.88 -19.35
N THR A 422 12.35 -2.62 -19.61
CA THR A 422 13.71 -2.10 -19.73
C THR A 422 13.89 -0.84 -18.87
N LYS A 423 15.15 -0.38 -18.79
CA LYS A 423 15.51 0.84 -18.06
C LYS A 423 16.54 1.65 -18.82
N ASN A 424 16.55 2.94 -18.52
CA ASN A 424 17.43 3.94 -19.11
C ASN A 424 18.51 4.44 -18.14
N TYR A 425 18.76 3.71 -17.06
CA TYR A 425 19.80 4.00 -16.08
C TYR A 425 20.39 2.71 -15.52
N ARG A 426 21.63 2.80 -15.04
CA ARG A 426 22.29 1.73 -14.27
C ARG A 426 22.06 1.95 -12.77
N THR A 427 21.87 0.86 -12.06
CA THR A 427 21.91 0.80 -10.59
C THR A 427 23.34 0.66 -10.08
N ALA A 428 23.54 0.78 -8.77
CA ALA A 428 24.87 0.65 -8.17
C ALA A 428 25.47 -0.76 -8.33
N ILE A 429 24.63 -1.79 -8.47
CA ILE A 429 25.04 -3.20 -8.57
C ILE A 429 25.32 -3.67 -10.00
N GLU A 430 25.10 -2.82 -11.02
CA GLU A 430 25.27 -3.18 -12.43
C GLU A 430 26.04 -2.11 -13.23
N LEU A 431 26.84 -1.27 -12.56
CA LEU A 431 27.55 -0.17 -13.22
C LEU A 431 28.42 -0.62 -14.40
N ASP A 432 29.04 -1.79 -14.27
CA ASP A 432 29.95 -2.37 -15.25
C ASP A 432 29.27 -3.36 -16.22
N ASP A 433 27.94 -3.52 -16.13
CA ASP A 433 27.17 -4.42 -16.98
C ASP A 433 26.84 -3.72 -18.31
N PRO A 434 27.41 -4.17 -19.45
CA PRO A 434 27.19 -3.55 -20.75
C PRO A 434 25.74 -3.71 -21.23
N ASP A 435 25.04 -4.73 -20.75
CA ASP A 435 23.68 -5.08 -21.16
C ASP A 435 22.62 -4.51 -20.21
N ALA A 436 22.98 -3.86 -19.10
CA ALA A 436 22.03 -3.36 -18.10
C ALA A 436 20.91 -2.47 -18.67
N LEU A 437 21.18 -1.75 -19.77
CA LEU A 437 20.22 -0.83 -20.40
C LEU A 437 19.35 -1.50 -21.48
N THR A 438 19.79 -2.63 -22.02
CA THR A 438 19.11 -3.36 -23.10
C THR A 438 18.45 -4.65 -22.61
N ARG A 439 18.87 -5.15 -21.43
CA ARG A 439 18.32 -6.33 -20.78
C ARG A 439 16.81 -6.18 -20.59
N ARG A 440 16.10 -7.25 -20.94
CA ARG A 440 14.67 -7.40 -20.69
C ARG A 440 14.48 -8.06 -19.31
N TYR A 441 13.75 -7.39 -18.45
CA TYR A 441 13.42 -7.88 -17.11
C TYR A 441 11.96 -8.36 -17.12
N PRO A 442 11.70 -9.64 -16.82
CA PRO A 442 10.35 -10.17 -16.82
C PRO A 442 9.57 -9.72 -15.57
N PHE A 443 8.27 -9.55 -15.72
CA PHE A 443 7.29 -9.55 -14.63
C PHE A 443 6.13 -10.46 -15.03
N HIS A 444 5.72 -11.32 -14.11
CA HIS A 444 4.77 -12.40 -14.41
C HIS A 444 3.38 -12.03 -13.93
N ASP A 445 2.33 -12.36 -14.67
CA ASP A 445 0.95 -12.18 -14.24
C ASP A 445 0.53 -13.26 -13.23
N PRO A 446 -0.57 -13.06 -12.48
CA PRO A 446 -1.14 -14.13 -11.68
C PRO A 446 -1.62 -15.31 -12.53
N LEU A 447 -1.31 -16.53 -12.09
CA LEU A 447 -1.60 -17.76 -12.86
C LEU A 447 -3.09 -17.97 -13.14
N SER A 448 -3.97 -17.47 -12.27
CA SER A 448 -5.43 -17.54 -12.41
C SER A 448 -5.98 -16.72 -13.57
N THR A 449 -5.20 -15.80 -14.14
CA THR A 449 -5.59 -14.96 -15.29
C THR A 449 -5.20 -15.55 -16.64
N LEU A 450 -4.43 -16.65 -16.65
CA LEU A 450 -3.90 -17.22 -17.88
C LEU A 450 -4.91 -18.14 -18.56
N PRO A 451 -4.90 -18.21 -19.91
CA PRO A 451 -5.64 -19.26 -20.61
C PRO A 451 -5.06 -20.64 -20.28
N GLU A 452 -5.84 -21.70 -20.55
CA GLU A 452 -5.47 -23.09 -20.25
C GLU A 452 -4.09 -23.49 -20.82
N SER A 453 -3.72 -22.99 -22.00
CA SER A 453 -2.43 -23.29 -22.63
C SER A 453 -1.24 -22.71 -21.87
N GLY A 454 -1.35 -21.46 -21.41
CA GLY A 454 -0.36 -20.81 -20.55
C GLY A 454 -0.27 -21.46 -19.18
N TRP A 455 -1.43 -21.78 -18.63
CA TRP A 455 -1.54 -22.47 -17.37
C TRP A 455 -0.85 -23.85 -17.40
N ARG A 456 -1.08 -24.67 -18.43
CA ARG A 456 -0.35 -25.93 -18.67
C ARG A 456 1.15 -25.73 -18.90
N TRP A 457 1.55 -24.59 -19.48
CA TRP A 457 2.96 -24.27 -19.66
C TRP A 457 3.65 -24.09 -18.31
N TRP A 458 3.05 -23.35 -17.37
CA TRP A 458 3.59 -23.17 -16.03
C TRP A 458 3.67 -24.46 -15.23
N GLU A 459 2.66 -25.34 -15.31
CA GLU A 459 2.75 -26.67 -14.66
C GLU A 459 3.99 -27.44 -15.10
N ARG A 460 4.30 -27.43 -16.41
CA ARG A 460 5.50 -28.08 -16.93
C ARG A 460 6.79 -27.41 -16.43
N GLN A 461 6.81 -26.08 -16.32
CA GLN A 461 7.97 -25.36 -15.78
C GLN A 461 8.22 -25.70 -14.32
N VAL A 462 7.17 -25.80 -13.51
CA VAL A 462 7.28 -26.17 -12.10
C VAL A 462 7.78 -27.60 -11.95
N ALA A 463 7.17 -28.55 -12.67
CA ALA A 463 7.60 -29.95 -12.65
C ALA A 463 9.07 -30.12 -13.09
N ALA A 464 9.52 -29.36 -14.09
CA ALA A 464 10.91 -29.38 -14.55
C ALA A 464 11.88 -28.85 -13.48
N ARG A 465 11.49 -27.81 -12.73
CA ARG A 465 12.31 -27.23 -11.65
C ARG A 465 12.43 -28.16 -10.46
N GLU A 466 11.33 -28.80 -10.06
CA GLU A 466 11.34 -29.80 -8.97
C GLU A 466 12.20 -31.01 -9.35
N GLY A 467 12.11 -31.49 -10.60
CA GLY A 467 12.95 -32.57 -11.10
C GLY A 467 14.46 -32.24 -11.13
N GLN A 468 14.82 -30.97 -11.34
CA GLN A 468 16.22 -30.50 -11.26
C GLN A 468 16.73 -30.31 -9.83
N ALA A 469 15.85 -30.06 -8.86
CA ALA A 469 16.23 -29.91 -7.46
C ALA A 469 16.45 -31.27 -6.74
N CYS A 470 15.88 -32.35 -7.28
CA CYS A 470 16.06 -33.72 -6.77
C CYS A 470 17.23 -34.50 -7.38
N ALA A 471 17.88 -33.94 -8.41
CA ALA A 471 19.07 -34.51 -9.06
C ALA A 471 20.33 -33.79 -8.60
#